data_AF-A0A5D3WMI2-F1
#
_entry.id   AF-A0A5D3WMI2-F1
#
_cell.length_a   1.000
_cell.length_b   1.000
_cell.length_c   1.000
_cell.angle_alpha   90.00
_cell.angle_beta   90.00
_cell.angle_gamma   90.00
#
_symmetry.space_group_name_H-M   'P 1'
#
loop_
_entity.id
_entity.type
_entity.pdbx_description
1 polymer ?
#
loop_
_entity_poly.entity_id
_entity_poly.type
_entity_poly.pdbx_seq_one_letter_code
_entity_poly.pdbx_strand_id
1 'polypeptide(L)' 'MPRPIPPELSNRLCRRCLRSCRQPEHVLLLECPRFVRRPFDSPSYSFRQLELFGDEEE' A
#
# COMPACT_ATOMS: atom_id res chain seq x y z
N MET A 1 -5.98 12.52 19.30
CA MET A 1 -6.23 11.31 18.48
C MET A 1 -7.69 11.34 18.04
N PRO A 2 -8.03 11.21 16.74
CA PRO A 2 -9.42 11.13 16.31
C PRO A 2 -10.10 9.90 16.94
N ARG A 3 -11.39 10.03 17.30
CA ARG A 3 -12.16 8.94 17.91
C ARG A 3 -12.33 7.80 16.88
N PRO A 4 -12.22 6.53 17.30
CA PRO A 4 -12.40 5.39 16.39
C PRO A 4 -13.86 5.32 15.90
N ILE A 5 -14.03 5.10 14.60
CA ILE A 5 -15.35 4.96 13.97
C ILE A 5 -15.89 3.54 14.25
N PRO A 6 -17.15 3.39 14.69
CA PRO A 6 -17.76 2.08 14.88
C PRO A 6 -17.84 1.31 13.54
N PRO A 7 -17.80 -0.04 13.55
CA PRO A 7 -17.76 -0.85 12.32
C PRO A 7 -18.91 -0.53 11.37
N GLU A 8 -20.10 -0.31 11.92
CA GLU A 8 -21.34 -0.10 11.15
C GLU A 8 -21.29 1.17 10.31
N LEU A 9 -20.60 2.20 10.81
CA LEU A 9 -20.44 3.50 10.14
C LEU A 9 -19.17 3.57 9.28
N SER A 10 -18.40 2.49 9.20
CA SER A 10 -17.15 2.43 8.46
C SER A 10 -17.35 1.86 7.05
N ASN A 11 -16.47 2.25 6.11
CA ASN A 11 -16.55 1.71 4.75
C ASN A 11 -16.31 0.20 4.69
N ARG A 12 -16.72 -0.43 3.58
CA ARG A 12 -16.70 -1.90 3.39
C ARG A 12 -15.32 -2.52 3.61
N LEU A 13 -14.24 -1.85 3.20
CA LEU A 13 -12.87 -2.30 3.44
C LEU A 13 -12.49 -2.23 4.93
N CYS A 14 -12.86 -1.14 5.60
CA CYS A 14 -12.59 -0.94 7.02
C CYS A 14 -13.36 -1.92 7.92
N ARG A 15 -14.57 -2.35 7.52
CA ARG A 15 -15.34 -3.39 8.24
C ARG A 15 -14.60 -4.72 8.36
N ARG A 16 -13.74 -5.04 7.38
CA ARG A 16 -12.91 -6.26 7.36
C ARG A 16 -11.54 -6.06 8.03
N CYS A 17 -11.21 -4.84 8.43
CA CYS A 17 -9.90 -4.49 8.97
C CYS A 17 -9.86 -4.62 10.50
N LEU A 18 -8.78 -5.19 11.03
CA LEU A 18 -8.55 -5.32 12.48
C LEU A 18 -8.03 -4.04 13.16
N ARG A 19 -7.69 -3.00 12.37
CA ARG A 19 -7.10 -1.76 12.89
C ARG A 19 -8.15 -0.70 13.22
N SER A 20 -7.75 0.25 14.08
CA SER A 20 -8.60 1.35 14.57
C SER A 20 -8.70 2.56 13.62
N CYS A 21 -7.86 2.61 12.59
CA CYS A 21 -7.73 3.68 11.59
C CYS A 21 -8.88 3.73 10.56
N ARG A 22 -10.10 3.40 10.98
CA ARG A 22 -11.26 3.23 10.12
C ARG A 22 -11.68 4.56 9.49
N GLN A 23 -12.18 4.49 8.27
CA GLN A 23 -12.75 5.63 7.54
C GLN A 23 -14.27 5.50 7.44
N PRO A 24 -15.01 6.63 7.41
CA PRO A 24 -16.46 6.63 7.37
C PRO A 24 -16.99 6.09 6.03
N GLU A 25 -18.25 5.64 6.02
CA GLU A 25 -18.86 4.95 4.87
C GLU A 25 -18.90 5.78 3.57
N HIS A 26 -18.97 7.11 3.65
CA HIS A 26 -18.93 8.00 2.48
C HIS A 26 -17.57 8.04 1.78
N VAL A 27 -16.50 7.57 2.42
CA VAL A 27 -15.18 7.46 1.79
C VAL A 27 -15.14 6.16 0.99
N LEU A 28 -15.36 6.31 -0.31
CA LEU A 28 -15.28 5.23 -1.30
C LEU A 28 -13.80 4.92 -1.61
N LEU A 29 -13.17 4.12 -0.77
CA LEU A 29 -11.87 3.54 -1.09
C LEU A 29 -12.05 2.37 -2.06
N LEU A 30 -11.43 2.46 -3.24
CA LEU A 30 -11.28 1.32 -4.16
C LEU A 30 -10.29 0.30 -3.58
N GLU A 31 -9.21 0.80 -2.98
CA GLU A 31 -8.12 0.01 -2.43
C GLU A 31 -7.60 0.64 -1.13
N CYS A 32 -7.15 -0.17 -0.18
CA CYS A 32 -6.46 0.33 1.00
C CYS A 32 -5.03 -0.23 1.03
N PRO A 33 -4.00 0.62 1.23
CA PRO A 33 -2.59 0.23 1.21
C PRO A 33 -2.21 -0.81 2.29
N ARG A 34 -3.15 -1.18 3.17
CA ARG A 34 -2.97 -2.22 4.18
C ARG A 34 -3.42 -3.62 3.74
N PHE A 35 -4.22 -3.71 2.68
CA PHE A 35 -4.62 -4.99 2.06
C PHE A 35 -3.70 -5.41 0.91
N VAL A 36 -2.90 -4.49 0.38
CA VAL A 36 -1.81 -4.85 -0.55
C VAL A 36 -0.70 -5.55 0.22
N ARG A 37 -0.07 -6.53 -0.43
CA ARG A 37 1.18 -7.13 0.07
C ARG A 37 2.18 -6.01 0.32
N ARG A 38 3.01 -6.15 1.35
CA ARG A 38 3.99 -5.11 1.69
C ARG A 38 4.82 -4.78 0.45
N PRO A 39 5.19 -3.52 0.23
CA PRO A 39 6.03 -3.12 -0.90
C PRO A 39 7.44 -3.77 -0.91
N PHE A 40 7.75 -4.62 0.07
CA PHE A 40 9.00 -5.38 0.17
C PHE A 40 8.85 -6.87 -0.19
N ASP A 41 7.65 -7.36 -0.52
CA ASP A 41 7.44 -8.69 -1.12
C ASP A 41 7.40 -8.60 -2.66
N SER A 42 8.26 -7.77 -3.25
CA SER A 42 8.48 -7.72 -4.70
C SER A 42 9.66 -8.61 -5.06
N PRO A 43 9.48 -9.73 -5.80
CA PRO A 43 10.59 -10.43 -6.42
C PRO A 43 10.92 -9.74 -7.75
N SER A 44 11.47 -8.53 -7.70
CA SER A 44 11.99 -7.89 -8.90
C SER A 44 13.06 -6.87 -8.56
N TYR A 45 14.14 -7.35 -7.92
CA TYR A 45 15.40 -6.63 -7.92
C TYR A 45 16.09 -6.87 -9.27
N SER A 46 15.57 -6.22 -10.32
CA SER A 46 16.17 -6.22 -11.65
C SER A 46 17.19 -5.08 -11.70
N PHE A 47 18.36 -5.31 -11.12
CA PHE A 47 19.51 -4.42 -11.29
C PHE A 47 20.16 -4.77 -12.61
N ARG A 48 19.46 -4.50 -13.72
CA ARG A 48 20.17 -4.06 -14.91
C ARG A 48 20.65 -2.66 -14.60
N GLN A 49 21.74 -2.61 -13.84
CA GLN A 49 22.60 -1.44 -13.73
C GLN A 49 22.98 -1.14 -15.18
N LEU A 50 22.29 -0.18 -15.78
CA LEU A 50 22.59 0.37 -17.08
C LEU A 50 24.05 0.80 -17.01
N GLU A 51 24.93 -0.04 -17.55
CA GLU A 51 26.24 0.25 -18.15
C GLU A 51 26.85 1.59 -17.70
N LEU A 52 27.01 1.79 -16.39
CA LEU A 52 27.58 3.03 -15.85
C LEU A 52 29.10 3.07 -16.08
N PHE A 53 29.64 1.98 -16.62
CA PHE A 53 30.96 1.82 -17.18
C PHE A 53 30.74 1.28 -18.60
N GLY A 54 30.24 2.13 -19.50
CA GLY A 54 30.33 1.83 -20.93
C GLY A 54 31.81 1.59 -21.25
N ASP A 55 32.08 0.57 -22.06
CA ASP A 55 33.44 0.24 -22.47
C ASP A 55 34.13 1.51 -22.97
N GLU A 56 35.22 1.91 -22.30
CA GLU A 56 36.14 2.89 -22.86
C GLU A 56 36.71 2.25 -24.12
N GLU A 57 36.26 2.72 -25.28
CA GLU A 57 36.85 2.38 -26.58
C GLU A 57 38.35 2.72 -26.55
N GLU A 58 39.21 1.69 -26.60
CA GLU A 58 40.59 1.79 -27.09
C GLU A 58 40.98 0.53 -27.88
#